data_AF-A0A8E2BB06-F1
#
_entry.id   AF-A0A8E2BB06-F1
#
_cell.length_a   1.000
_cell.length_b   1.000
_cell.length_c   1.000
_cell.angle_alpha   90.00
_cell.angle_beta   90.00
_cell.angle_gamma   90.00
#
_symmetry.space_group_name_H-M   'P 1'
#
loop_
_entity.id
_entity.type
_entity.pdbx_description
1 polymer ?
#
loop_
_entity_poly.entity_id
_entity_poly.type
_entity_poly.pdbx_seq_one_letter_code
_entity_poly.pdbx_strand_id
1 'polypeptide(L)'
;MLRFALVAAALALTAGTAVRAEDKPQATPAVVEGVTVAEFGDIMIKAGYQAKVGVDSDNLPVIDSKASGMNFWVYLYNCEGAEPQKCRRVQFQSSFKTDKAMQDKALEWNNKKVAGRASNDKENTYFDYLIDCGGGVSPANLSQNLERFDTLMAEFTTYIGWR
;
A
#
# COMPACT_ATOMS: atom_id res chain seq x y z
N MET A 1 61.04 42.74 49.10
CA MET A 1 59.64 42.27 48.99
C MET A 1 59.41 41.80 47.57
N LEU A 2 59.34 40.49 47.30
CA LEU A 2 58.50 39.88 46.26
C LEU A 2 58.64 38.34 46.36
N ARG A 3 57.54 37.64 46.67
CA ARG A 3 57.46 36.19 46.74
C ARG A 3 56.95 35.67 45.38
N PHE A 4 57.74 34.85 44.70
CA PHE A 4 57.30 34.11 43.51
C PHE A 4 56.51 32.88 43.97
N ALA A 5 55.23 32.81 43.62
CA ALA A 5 54.40 31.61 43.79
C ALA A 5 54.35 30.85 42.45
N LEU A 6 54.91 29.63 42.43
CA LEU A 6 54.75 28.68 41.35
C LEU A 6 53.40 27.97 41.52
N VAL A 7 52.49 28.13 40.57
CA VAL A 7 51.25 27.34 40.48
C VAL A 7 51.47 26.27 39.42
N ALA A 8 51.58 25.00 39.85
CA ALA A 8 51.58 23.85 38.98
C ALA A 8 50.13 23.46 38.64
N ALA A 9 49.72 23.63 37.38
CA ALA A 9 48.43 23.17 36.90
C ALA A 9 48.54 21.69 36.47
N ALA A 10 47.93 20.79 37.25
CA ALA A 10 47.79 19.39 36.86
C ALA A 10 46.58 19.25 35.90
N LEU A 11 46.84 18.99 34.62
CA LEU A 11 45.79 18.59 33.67
C LEU A 11 45.45 17.10 33.91
N ALA A 12 44.28 16.85 34.48
CA ALA A 12 43.69 15.51 34.50
C ALA A 12 43.11 15.20 33.11
N LEU A 13 43.76 14.28 32.36
CA LEU A 13 43.18 13.70 31.14
C LEU A 13 42.05 12.74 31.54
N THR A 14 40.80 13.17 31.39
CA THR A 14 39.65 12.26 31.42
C THR A 14 39.58 11.50 30.10
N ALA A 15 39.99 10.23 30.10
CA ALA A 15 39.77 9.32 29.00
C ALA A 15 38.26 9.03 28.87
N GLY A 16 37.59 9.71 27.95
CA GLY A 16 36.20 9.41 27.59
C GLY A 16 36.14 8.10 26.81
N THR A 17 35.58 7.04 27.42
CA THR A 17 35.19 5.84 26.68
C THR A 17 34.03 6.20 25.76
N ALA A 18 34.28 6.30 24.46
CA ALA A 18 33.24 6.39 23.46
C ALA A 18 32.45 5.07 23.44
N VAL A 19 31.31 5.05 24.13
CA VAL A 19 30.32 3.98 23.99
C VAL A 19 29.76 4.10 22.57
N ARG A 20 30.16 3.19 21.67
CA ARG A 20 29.44 3.00 20.41
C ARG A 20 28.04 2.53 20.77
N ALA A 21 27.02 3.29 20.37
CA ALA A 21 25.66 2.78 20.33
C ALA A 21 25.67 1.51 19.48
N GLU A 22 25.35 0.37 20.09
CA GLU A 22 25.11 -0.87 19.35
C GLU A 22 23.84 -0.64 18.51
N ASP A 23 23.99 -0.62 17.18
CA ASP A 23 22.85 -0.66 16.27
C ASP A 23 22.05 -1.91 16.62
N LYS A 24 20.85 -1.71 17.19
CA LYS A 24 19.93 -2.80 17.46
C LYS A 24 19.68 -3.53 16.13
N PRO A 25 19.73 -4.88 16.10
CA PRO A 25 19.42 -5.62 14.87
C PRO A 25 18.06 -5.19 14.34
N GLN A 26 18.06 -4.47 13.22
CA GLN A 26 16.84 -4.07 12.55
C GLN A 26 16.31 -5.33 11.87
N ALA A 27 15.11 -5.77 12.28
CA ALA A 27 14.49 -6.95 11.70
C ALA A 27 14.40 -6.78 10.17
N THR A 28 14.92 -7.74 9.42
CA THR A 28 14.78 -7.76 7.96
C THR A 28 13.29 -7.74 7.63
N PRO A 29 12.81 -6.81 6.78
CA PRO A 29 11.40 -6.77 6.40
C PRO A 29 10.98 -8.13 5.84
N ALA A 30 9.85 -8.66 6.31
CA ALA A 30 9.29 -9.88 5.74
C ALA A 30 9.00 -9.66 4.25
N VAL A 31 9.49 -10.57 3.40
CA VAL A 31 9.23 -10.61 1.96
C VAL A 31 8.35 -11.82 1.69
N VAL A 32 7.24 -11.61 0.98
CA VAL A 32 6.26 -12.65 0.62
C VAL A 32 6.07 -12.71 -0.89
N GLU A 33 6.00 -13.91 -1.44
CA GLU A 33 5.77 -14.16 -2.89
C GLU A 33 4.28 -14.44 -3.17
N GLY A 34 3.40 -13.67 -2.53
CA GLY A 34 1.96 -13.84 -2.59
C GLY A 34 1.31 -13.81 -1.21
N VAL A 35 0.00 -13.63 -1.21
CA VAL A 35 -0.82 -13.47 0.00
C VAL A 35 -2.09 -14.30 -0.10
N THR A 36 -2.55 -14.80 1.03
CA THR A 36 -3.92 -15.30 1.19
C THR A 36 -4.89 -14.13 1.33
N VAL A 37 -6.18 -14.41 1.13
CA VAL A 37 -7.27 -13.43 1.34
C VAL A 37 -7.26 -12.90 2.78
N ALA A 38 -7.04 -13.79 3.76
CA ALA A 38 -6.99 -13.42 5.17
C ALA A 38 -5.78 -12.55 5.49
N GLU A 39 -4.58 -12.91 5.01
CA GLU A 39 -3.37 -12.11 5.18
C GLU A 39 -3.53 -10.71 4.57
N PHE A 40 -4.15 -10.59 3.40
CA PHE A 40 -4.39 -9.28 2.79
C PHE A 40 -5.45 -8.47 3.55
N GLY A 41 -6.51 -9.11 4.04
CA GLY A 41 -7.48 -8.46 4.92
C GLY A 41 -6.86 -7.87 6.18
N ASP A 42 -5.93 -8.60 6.82
CA ASP A 42 -5.18 -8.11 7.97
C ASP A 42 -4.29 -6.91 7.63
N ILE A 43 -3.69 -6.91 6.43
CA ILE A 43 -2.90 -5.77 5.94
C ILE A 43 -3.79 -4.53 5.78
N MET A 44 -4.96 -4.69 5.17
CA MET A 44 -5.93 -3.59 5.01
C MET A 44 -6.36 -3.00 6.36
N ILE A 45 -6.70 -3.86 7.33
CA ILE A 45 -7.12 -3.43 8.68
C ILE A 45 -6.00 -2.66 9.38
N LYS A 46 -4.76 -3.14 9.30
CA LYS A 46 -3.59 -2.44 9.88
C LYS A 46 -3.33 -1.10 9.21
N ALA A 47 -3.64 -0.96 7.92
CA ALA A 47 -3.56 0.29 7.18
C ALA A 47 -4.77 1.23 7.42
N GLY A 48 -5.73 0.84 8.26
CA GLY A 48 -6.88 1.68 8.62
C GLY A 48 -8.11 1.52 7.72
N TYR A 49 -8.10 0.54 6.81
CA TYR A 49 -9.23 0.24 5.93
C TYR A 49 -10.13 -0.84 6.54
N GLN A 50 -11.41 -0.80 6.21
CA GLN A 50 -12.30 -1.93 6.49
C GLN A 50 -11.95 -3.09 5.56
N ALA A 51 -12.06 -4.33 6.02
CA ALA A 51 -11.89 -5.51 5.20
C ALA A 51 -12.97 -6.54 5.55
N LYS A 52 -13.96 -6.69 4.66
CA LYS A 52 -15.00 -7.70 4.80
C LYS A 52 -14.79 -8.79 3.76
N VAL A 53 -14.38 -9.97 4.21
CA VAL A 53 -14.23 -11.13 3.32
C VAL A 53 -15.61 -11.67 2.94
N GLY A 54 -15.83 -11.85 1.65
CA GLY A 54 -17.02 -12.44 1.06
C GLY A 54 -16.65 -13.33 -0.13
N VAL A 55 -17.60 -13.54 -1.03
CA VAL A 55 -17.40 -14.25 -2.30
C VAL A 55 -18.03 -13.45 -3.44
N ASP A 56 -17.46 -13.52 -4.63
CA ASP A 56 -18.01 -12.92 -5.84
C ASP A 56 -19.04 -13.84 -6.54
N SER A 57 -19.49 -13.44 -7.73
CA SER A 57 -20.47 -14.20 -8.51
C SER A 57 -19.99 -15.57 -8.98
N ASP A 58 -18.67 -15.76 -9.04
CA ASP A 58 -18.04 -17.02 -9.42
C ASP A 58 -17.68 -17.86 -8.19
N ASN A 59 -18.16 -17.45 -7.00
CA ASN A 59 -17.90 -18.05 -5.71
C ASN A 59 -16.40 -18.04 -5.33
N LEU A 60 -15.65 -17.06 -5.85
CA LEU A 60 -14.25 -16.82 -5.49
C LEU A 60 -14.17 -15.80 -4.35
N PRO A 61 -13.23 -15.96 -3.40
CA PRO A 61 -13.06 -15.01 -2.30
C PRO A 61 -12.77 -13.59 -2.79
N VAL A 62 -13.47 -12.62 -2.23
CA VAL A 62 -13.30 -11.18 -2.49
C VAL A 62 -13.31 -10.42 -1.16
N ILE A 63 -12.61 -9.28 -1.08
CA ILE A 63 -12.68 -8.39 0.08
C ILE A 63 -13.43 -7.12 -0.30
N ASP A 64 -14.57 -6.88 0.35
CA ASP A 64 -15.31 -5.61 0.24
C ASP A 64 -14.69 -4.54 1.15
N SER A 65 -14.55 -3.32 0.64
CA SER A 65 -14.08 -2.18 1.41
C SER A 65 -14.61 -0.85 0.87
N LYS A 66 -14.26 0.24 1.54
CA LYS A 66 -14.65 1.60 1.20
C LYS A 66 -13.54 2.58 1.55
N ALA A 67 -13.25 3.49 0.63
CA ALA A 67 -12.29 4.57 0.83
C ALA A 67 -12.69 5.82 0.01
N SER A 68 -12.37 7.01 0.52
CA SER A 68 -12.69 8.28 -0.15
C SER A 68 -14.15 8.42 -0.61
N GLY A 69 -15.09 7.81 0.13
CA GLY A 69 -16.52 7.82 -0.19
C GLY A 69 -16.98 6.75 -1.20
N MET A 70 -16.06 5.98 -1.78
CA MET A 70 -16.31 5.02 -2.85
C MET A 70 -16.12 3.58 -2.36
N ASN A 71 -16.97 2.68 -2.81
CA ASN A 71 -16.80 1.25 -2.56
C ASN A 71 -15.74 0.69 -3.50
N PHE A 72 -14.94 -0.24 -3.00
CA PHE A 72 -14.00 -0.99 -3.82
C PHE A 72 -13.92 -2.44 -3.35
N TRP A 73 -13.46 -3.29 -4.25
CA TRP A 73 -13.29 -4.72 -4.05
C TRP A 73 -11.83 -5.10 -4.26
N VAL A 74 -11.37 -6.08 -3.48
CA VAL A 74 -10.05 -6.67 -3.65
C VAL A 74 -10.21 -8.09 -4.16
N TYR A 75 -9.72 -8.32 -5.38
CA TYR A 75 -9.67 -9.62 -6.02
C TYR A 75 -8.26 -10.17 -5.95
N LEU A 76 -8.14 -11.47 -5.69
CA LEU A 76 -6.87 -12.17 -5.64
C LEU A 76 -6.80 -13.19 -6.79
N TYR A 77 -5.71 -13.18 -7.53
CA TYR A 77 -5.51 -14.02 -8.72
C TYR A 77 -4.20 -14.79 -8.68
N ASN A 78 -4.06 -15.75 -9.60
CA ASN A 78 -2.90 -16.63 -9.71
C ASN A 78 -2.59 -17.29 -8.35
N CYS A 79 -3.61 -17.92 -7.78
CA CYS A 79 -3.53 -18.63 -6.52
C CYS A 79 -2.96 -20.02 -6.74
N GLU A 80 -1.92 -20.36 -5.99
CA GLU A 80 -1.19 -21.63 -6.11
C GLU A 80 -0.94 -22.24 -4.72
N GLY A 81 -0.71 -23.55 -4.68
CA GLY A 81 -0.35 -24.28 -3.46
C GLY A 81 -1.52 -24.91 -2.71
N ALA A 82 -1.24 -25.35 -1.48
CA ALA A 82 -2.23 -25.96 -0.59
C ALA A 82 -3.01 -24.88 0.19
N GLU A 83 -4.22 -25.24 0.63
CA GLU A 83 -5.12 -24.34 1.36
C GLU A 83 -4.53 -23.86 2.71
N PRO A 84 -4.65 -22.56 3.07
CA PRO A 84 -5.20 -21.48 2.24
C PRO A 84 -4.25 -21.10 1.10
N GLN A 85 -4.77 -21.03 -0.12
CA GLN A 85 -3.97 -20.72 -1.31
C GLN A 85 -3.34 -19.32 -1.23
N LYS A 86 -2.06 -19.23 -1.62
CA LYS A 86 -1.39 -17.93 -1.77
C LYS A 86 -1.54 -17.44 -3.20
N CYS A 87 -2.01 -16.21 -3.33
CA CYS A 87 -2.27 -15.57 -4.60
C CYS A 87 -1.16 -14.56 -4.92
N ARG A 88 -0.66 -14.62 -6.14
CA ARG A 88 0.47 -13.79 -6.59
C ARG A 88 0.04 -12.43 -7.13
N ARG A 89 -1.25 -12.19 -7.31
CA ARG A 89 -1.77 -10.93 -7.83
C ARG A 89 -2.91 -10.43 -6.97
N VAL A 90 -2.87 -9.13 -6.68
CA VAL A 90 -3.92 -8.41 -5.95
C VAL A 90 -4.42 -7.30 -6.84
N GLN A 91 -5.72 -7.27 -7.12
CA GLN A 91 -6.36 -6.19 -7.86
C GLN A 91 -7.34 -5.46 -6.96
N PHE A 92 -7.21 -4.15 -6.90
CA PHE A 92 -8.25 -3.26 -6.40
C PHE A 92 -9.14 -2.84 -7.57
N GLN A 93 -10.44 -2.81 -7.35
CA GLN A 93 -11.39 -2.37 -8.37
C GLN A 93 -12.53 -1.58 -7.75
N SER A 94 -12.93 -0.50 -8.41
CA SER A 94 -14.21 0.19 -8.17
C SER A 94 -15.03 0.23 -9.45
N SER A 95 -16.33 0.37 -9.28
CA SER A 95 -17.29 0.56 -10.37
C SER A 95 -18.12 1.81 -10.12
N PHE A 96 -18.42 2.52 -11.19
CA PHE A 96 -19.13 3.79 -11.15
C PHE A 96 -20.22 3.78 -12.22
N LYS A 97 -21.45 4.12 -11.86
CA LYS A 97 -22.48 4.43 -12.86
C LYS A 97 -22.10 5.73 -13.55
N THR A 98 -22.01 5.71 -14.87
CA THR A 98 -21.44 6.80 -15.68
C THR A 98 -22.23 7.00 -16.96
N ASP A 99 -22.29 8.25 -17.41
CA ASP A 99 -22.81 8.61 -18.73
C ASP A 99 -21.69 8.59 -19.78
N LYS A 100 -22.06 8.85 -21.04
CA LYS A 100 -21.13 8.87 -22.17
C LYS A 100 -20.01 9.91 -22.01
N ALA A 101 -20.29 11.07 -21.44
CA ALA A 101 -19.30 12.12 -21.28
C ALA A 101 -18.26 11.76 -20.21
N MET A 102 -18.69 11.12 -19.11
CA MET A 102 -17.79 10.57 -18.10
C MET A 102 -16.94 9.42 -18.67
N GLN A 103 -17.55 8.53 -19.47
CA GLN A 103 -16.85 7.41 -20.11
C GLN A 103 -15.76 7.88 -21.10
N ASP A 104 -16.00 8.96 -21.84
CA ASP A 104 -14.99 9.53 -22.75
C ASP A 104 -13.78 10.07 -21.97
N LYS A 105 -14.02 10.78 -20.87
CA LYS A 105 -12.95 11.20 -19.95
C LYS A 105 -12.24 9.99 -19.35
N ALA A 106 -12.96 8.94 -18.96
CA ALA A 106 -12.36 7.74 -18.41
C ALA A 106 -11.32 7.12 -19.37
N LEU A 107 -11.59 7.11 -20.68
CA LEU A 107 -10.59 6.63 -21.65
C LEU A 107 -9.41 7.59 -21.80
N GLU A 108 -9.64 8.91 -21.77
CA GLU A 108 -8.55 9.89 -21.80
C GLU A 108 -7.62 9.80 -20.59
N TRP A 109 -8.13 9.42 -19.42
CA TRP A 109 -7.34 9.21 -18.21
C TRP A 109 -6.17 8.25 -18.44
N ASN A 110 -6.41 7.17 -19.19
CA ASN A 110 -5.38 6.16 -19.48
C ASN A 110 -4.21 6.74 -20.31
N ASN A 111 -4.42 7.83 -21.04
CA ASN A 111 -3.33 8.52 -21.76
C ASN A 111 -2.50 9.43 -20.84
N LYS A 112 -3.02 9.75 -19.65
CA LYS A 112 -2.39 10.69 -18.69
C LYS A 112 -1.73 9.98 -17.51
N LYS A 113 -2.10 8.72 -17.27
CA LYS A 113 -1.74 7.99 -16.05
C LYS A 113 -1.25 6.60 -16.42
N VAL A 114 -0.09 6.24 -15.89
CA VAL A 114 0.50 4.91 -16.08
C VAL A 114 -0.03 3.87 -15.10
N ALA A 115 -0.74 4.31 -14.06
CA ALA A 115 -1.25 3.47 -13.00
C ALA A 115 -2.72 3.85 -12.68
N GLY A 116 -3.53 2.85 -12.37
CA GLY A 116 -4.99 3.00 -12.29
C GLY A 116 -5.58 3.02 -13.70
N ARG A 117 -6.06 1.87 -14.15
CA ARG A 117 -6.69 1.70 -15.46
C ARG A 117 -8.17 2.00 -15.36
N ALA A 118 -8.69 2.72 -16.35
CA ALA A 118 -10.11 2.89 -16.54
C ALA A 118 -10.61 2.04 -17.72
N SER A 119 -11.74 1.37 -17.55
CA SER A 119 -12.44 0.65 -18.63
C SER A 119 -13.95 0.89 -18.55
N ASN A 120 -14.64 0.85 -19.68
CA ASN A 120 -16.07 1.14 -19.74
C ASN A 120 -16.84 -0.12 -20.13
N ASP A 121 -18.02 -0.29 -19.54
CA ASP A 121 -19.08 -1.18 -19.99
C ASP A 121 -20.39 -0.39 -20.04
N LYS A 122 -21.37 -0.80 -20.86
CA LYS A 122 -22.70 -0.18 -21.04
C LYS A 122 -22.95 1.13 -20.28
N GLU A 123 -23.37 1.05 -19.01
CA GLU A 123 -23.68 2.19 -18.14
C GLU A 123 -22.63 2.45 -17.03
N ASN A 124 -21.54 1.70 -17.03
CA ASN A 124 -20.56 1.69 -15.95
C ASN A 124 -19.14 2.01 -16.45
N THR A 125 -18.36 2.62 -15.56
CA THR A 125 -16.93 2.74 -15.69
C THR A 125 -16.28 2.00 -14.53
N TYR A 126 -15.31 1.16 -14.83
CA TYR A 126 -14.49 0.45 -13.85
C TYR A 126 -13.14 1.14 -13.74
N PHE A 127 -12.64 1.22 -12.52
CA PHE A 127 -11.30 1.72 -12.22
C PHE A 127 -10.55 0.65 -11.44
N ASP A 128 -9.42 0.17 -11.98
CA ASP A 128 -8.67 -0.94 -11.40
C ASP A 128 -7.16 -0.67 -11.28
N TYR A 129 -6.56 -1.26 -10.26
CA TYR A 129 -5.12 -1.18 -9.98
C TYR A 129 -4.62 -2.56 -9.56
N LEU A 130 -3.64 -3.10 -10.29
CA LEU A 130 -3.08 -4.44 -10.07
C LEU A 130 -1.68 -4.36 -9.45
N ILE A 131 -1.42 -5.23 -8.47
CA ILE A 131 -0.11 -5.50 -7.90
C ILE A 131 0.29 -6.93 -8.26
N ASP A 132 1.53 -7.10 -8.74
CA ASP A 132 2.17 -8.42 -8.84
C ASP A 132 3.09 -8.63 -7.63
N CYS A 133 2.83 -9.68 -6.87
CA CYS A 133 3.62 -10.11 -5.71
C CYS A 133 4.73 -11.09 -6.10
N GLY A 134 4.79 -11.51 -7.37
CA GLY A 134 5.83 -12.39 -7.90
C GLY A 134 7.22 -11.77 -7.76
N GLY A 135 8.17 -12.54 -7.23
CA GLY A 135 9.52 -12.04 -6.94
C GLY A 135 9.66 -11.35 -5.57
N GLY A 136 8.58 -11.27 -4.80
CA GLY A 136 8.61 -10.86 -3.40
C GLY A 136 8.20 -9.41 -3.17
N VAL A 137 7.25 -9.21 -2.25
CA VAL A 137 6.82 -7.90 -1.75
C VAL A 137 6.79 -7.88 -0.23
N SER A 138 6.89 -6.70 0.38
CA SER A 138 6.69 -6.57 1.83
C SER A 138 5.23 -6.20 2.16
N PRO A 139 4.74 -6.50 3.36
CA PRO A 139 3.42 -6.01 3.81
C PRO A 139 3.29 -4.48 3.76
N ALA A 140 4.39 -3.76 3.99
CA ALA A 140 4.44 -2.31 3.86
C ALA A 140 4.26 -1.85 2.40
N ASN A 141 4.86 -2.57 1.44
CA ASN A 141 4.65 -2.29 0.02
C ASN A 141 3.18 -2.51 -0.39
N LEU A 142 2.55 -3.58 0.11
CA LEU A 142 1.13 -3.84 -0.14
C LEU A 142 0.22 -2.75 0.44
N SER A 143 0.50 -2.29 1.66
CA SER A 143 -0.22 -1.18 2.29
C SER A 143 -0.08 0.13 1.50
N GLN A 144 1.14 0.46 1.06
CA GLN A 144 1.40 1.65 0.23
C GLN A 144 0.67 1.61 -1.11
N ASN A 145 0.56 0.43 -1.74
CA ASN A 145 -0.20 0.30 -2.98
C ASN A 145 -1.72 0.48 -2.76
N LEU A 146 -2.24 0.05 -1.61
CA LEU A 146 -3.64 0.30 -1.25
C LEU A 146 -3.90 1.81 -1.07
N GLU A 147 -3.03 2.51 -0.34
CA GLU A 147 -3.10 3.98 -0.21
C GLU A 147 -2.97 4.69 -1.56
N ARG A 148 -2.11 4.16 -2.44
CA ARG A 148 -1.93 4.69 -3.80
C ARG A 148 -3.20 4.51 -4.64
N PHE A 149 -3.84 3.35 -4.56
CA PHE A 149 -5.11 3.10 -5.23
C PHE A 149 -6.20 4.07 -4.74
N ASP A 150 -6.33 4.25 -3.43
CA ASP A 150 -7.30 5.20 -2.83
C ASP A 150 -7.09 6.62 -3.38
N THR A 151 -5.84 7.10 -3.36
CA THR A 151 -5.48 8.40 -3.93
C THR A 151 -5.84 8.51 -5.41
N LEU A 152 -5.47 7.50 -6.21
CA LEU A 152 -5.74 7.48 -7.64
C LEU A 152 -7.24 7.41 -7.95
N MET A 153 -8.00 6.67 -7.16
CA MET A 153 -9.45 6.55 -7.29
C MET A 153 -10.14 7.89 -7.00
N ALA A 154 -9.70 8.62 -5.98
CA ALA A 154 -10.20 9.96 -5.67
C ALA A 154 -9.85 10.98 -6.78
N GLU A 155 -8.62 10.93 -7.31
CA GLU A 155 -8.21 11.73 -8.47
C GLU A 155 -9.07 11.40 -9.71
N PHE A 156 -9.30 10.11 -9.96
CA PHE A 156 -10.05 9.63 -11.11
C PHE A 156 -11.51 10.09 -11.08
N THR A 157 -12.20 9.90 -9.96
CA THR A 157 -13.61 10.32 -9.84
C THR A 157 -13.77 11.82 -9.97
N THR A 158 -12.83 12.59 -9.41
CA THR A 158 -12.76 14.05 -9.63
C THR A 158 -12.57 14.38 -11.11
N TYR A 159 -11.68 13.68 -11.82
CA TYR A 159 -11.36 13.92 -13.23
C TYR A 159 -12.58 13.67 -14.14
N ILE A 160 -13.26 12.54 -13.97
CA ILE A 160 -14.44 12.22 -14.79
C ILE A 160 -15.65 13.07 -14.41
N GLY A 161 -15.68 13.59 -13.17
CA GLY A 161 -16.77 14.41 -12.64
C GLY A 161 -17.86 13.59 -11.94
N TRP A 162 -17.50 12.43 -11.39
CA TRP A 162 -18.40 11.54 -10.66
C TRP A 162 -18.69 12.11 -9.27
N ARG A 163 -19.95 12.01 -8.82
CA ARG A 163 -20.46 12.54 -7.55
C ARG A 163 -21.49 11.62 -6.93
#